data_AF-A0A4Y2F6A7-F1
#
_entry.id   AF-A0A4Y2F6A7-F1
#
_cell.length_a   1.000
_cell.length_b   1.000
_cell.length_c   1.000
_cell.angle_alpha   90.00
_cell.angle_beta   90.00
_cell.angle_gamma   90.00
#
_symmetry.space_group_name_H-M   'P 1'
#
loop_
_entity.id
_entity.type
_entity.pdbx_description
1 polymer ?
#
loop_
_entity_poly.entity_id
_entity_poly.type
_entity_poly.pdbx_seq_one_letter_code
_entity_poly.pdbx_strand_id
1 'polypeptide(L)'
;MTSDFANRLGLPQEKTNFAVSGLGGNETKVKSRSRVTIQNGSGSYRTSLEFLVVPKITHFLPIVTYNLENATIPGNLADPQFSTPGKIAILIGAQSFFDIITDDQIRSPNSGLMFQNTVFGYVASGAVNSSIPVQYCGFISQFQSTDDCLRKFWEVETITEPEKMLNEEG
;
A
#
# COMPACT_ATOMS: atom_id res chain seq x y z
N MET A 1 -6.45 -3.67 4.96
CA MET A 1 -6.20 -5.05 4.52
C MET A 1 -6.75 -5.22 3.11
N THR A 2 -6.13 -6.05 2.27
CA THR A 2 -6.63 -6.31 0.92
C THR A 2 -7.84 -7.26 0.92
N SER A 3 -8.78 -7.07 0.00
CA SER A 3 -9.94 -7.95 -0.15
C SER A 3 -9.54 -9.38 -0.52
N ASP A 4 -8.53 -9.56 -1.38
CA ASP A 4 -7.95 -10.87 -1.70
C ASP A 4 -7.51 -11.61 -0.42
N PHE A 5 -6.75 -10.95 0.44
CA PHE A 5 -6.25 -11.56 1.67
C PHE A 5 -7.39 -11.87 2.66
N ALA A 6 -8.35 -10.95 2.81
CA ALA A 6 -9.52 -11.17 3.64
C ALA A 6 -10.34 -12.38 3.19
N ASN A 7 -10.57 -12.51 1.90
CA ASN A 7 -11.33 -13.61 1.31
C ASN A 7 -10.60 -14.95 1.42
N ARG A 8 -9.28 -14.97 1.16
CA ARG A 8 -8.44 -16.17 1.30
C ARG A 8 -8.44 -16.73 2.72
N LEU A 9 -8.53 -15.87 3.72
CA LEU A 9 -8.61 -16.24 5.13
C LEU A 9 -10.05 -16.49 5.61
N GLY A 10 -11.06 -16.29 4.76
CA GLY A 10 -12.47 -16.44 5.15
C GLY A 10 -12.91 -15.47 6.24
N LEU A 11 -12.30 -14.28 6.31
CA LEU A 11 -12.57 -13.33 7.40
C LEU A 11 -13.96 -12.70 7.26
N PRO A 12 -14.70 -12.56 8.39
CA PRO A 12 -16.00 -11.90 8.38
C PRO A 12 -15.84 -10.43 7.99
N GLN A 13 -16.76 -9.95 7.17
CA GLN A 13 -16.76 -8.58 6.64
C GLN A 13 -18.08 -7.90 6.97
N GLU A 14 -17.98 -6.72 7.57
CA GLU A 14 -19.11 -5.86 7.89
C GLU A 14 -19.19 -4.70 6.90
N LYS A 15 -20.42 -4.31 6.55
CA LYS A 15 -20.64 -3.10 5.75
C LYS A 15 -20.20 -1.87 6.54
N THR A 16 -19.49 -0.97 5.87
CA THR A 16 -19.15 0.35 6.40
C THR A 16 -19.23 1.40 5.30
N ASN A 17 -19.13 2.67 5.65
CA ASN A 17 -19.10 3.79 4.72
C ASN A 17 -18.06 4.82 5.16
N PHE A 18 -16.78 4.46 5.02
CA PHE A 18 -15.65 5.34 5.31
C PHE A 18 -15.05 5.89 4.02
N ALA A 19 -14.42 7.05 4.10
CA ALA A 19 -13.53 7.58 3.07
C ALA A 19 -12.12 7.66 3.65
N VAL A 20 -11.13 7.16 2.90
CA VAL A 20 -9.71 7.29 3.24
C VAL A 20 -9.09 8.30 2.30
N SER A 21 -8.59 9.40 2.85
CA SER A 21 -7.89 10.44 2.09
C SER A 21 -6.37 10.17 2.08
N GLY A 22 -5.75 10.34 0.91
CA GLY A 22 -4.30 10.27 0.73
C GLY A 22 -3.66 11.63 0.43
N LEU A 23 -2.37 11.61 0.05
CA LEU A 23 -1.66 12.81 -0.39
C LEU A 23 -2.33 13.39 -1.65
N GLY A 24 -2.50 14.72 -1.69
CA GLY A 24 -3.20 15.41 -2.78
C GLY A 24 -4.74 15.38 -2.66
N GLY A 25 -5.29 14.91 -1.54
CA GLY A 25 -6.74 14.94 -1.29
C GLY A 25 -7.55 13.89 -2.03
N ASN A 26 -6.88 12.91 -2.67
CA ASN A 26 -7.55 11.80 -3.32
C ASN A 26 -8.23 10.90 -2.28
N GLU A 27 -9.53 10.66 -2.47
CA GLU A 27 -10.32 9.82 -1.57
C GLU A 27 -10.58 8.43 -2.14
N THR A 28 -10.42 7.41 -1.29
CA THR A 28 -10.86 6.04 -1.56
C THR A 28 -12.05 5.70 -0.67
N LYS A 29 -13.22 5.44 -1.27
CA LYS A 29 -14.40 4.97 -0.55
C LYS A 29 -14.23 3.51 -0.13
N VAL A 30 -14.44 3.24 1.15
CA VAL A 30 -14.33 1.92 1.77
C VAL A 30 -15.71 1.46 2.19
N LYS A 31 -16.13 0.31 1.65
CA LYS A 31 -17.47 -0.27 1.86
C LYS A 31 -17.48 -1.45 2.83
N SER A 32 -16.32 -1.98 3.19
CA SER A 32 -16.17 -3.17 4.00
C SER A 32 -15.07 -2.97 5.04
N ARG A 33 -15.28 -3.52 6.24
CA ARG A 33 -14.29 -3.63 7.30
C ARG A 33 -14.31 -5.03 7.90
N SER A 34 -13.22 -5.41 8.54
CA SER A 34 -13.09 -6.68 9.23
C SER A 34 -12.35 -6.51 10.55
N ARG A 35 -12.88 -7.09 11.63
CA ARG A 35 -12.20 -7.15 12.92
C ARG A 35 -11.42 -8.45 13.00
N VAL A 36 -10.11 -8.35 13.17
CA VAL A 36 -9.18 -9.47 13.07
C VAL A 36 -8.26 -9.47 14.28
N THR A 37 -8.07 -10.64 14.88
CA THR A 37 -7.04 -10.84 15.88
C THR A 37 -5.78 -11.37 15.21
N ILE A 38 -4.67 -10.64 15.38
CA ILE A 38 -3.35 -11.04 14.93
C ILE A 38 -2.52 -11.53 16.13
N GLN A 39 -1.68 -12.53 15.90
CA GLN A 39 -0.84 -13.14 16.91
C GLN A 39 0.51 -13.49 16.27
N ASN A 40 1.60 -13.37 17.03
CA ASN A 40 2.91 -13.78 16.56
C ASN A 40 3.09 -15.31 16.62
N GLY A 41 4.12 -15.85 15.95
CA GLY A 41 4.33 -17.29 15.86
C GLY A 41 4.51 -18.01 17.20
N SER A 42 5.06 -17.33 18.22
CA SER A 42 5.21 -17.88 19.58
C SER A 42 3.94 -17.78 20.43
N GLY A 43 2.97 -16.95 20.03
CA GLY A 43 1.79 -16.63 20.82
C GLY A 43 2.00 -15.72 22.02
N SER A 44 3.22 -15.19 22.21
CA SER A 44 3.51 -14.25 23.31
C SER A 44 2.89 -12.88 23.11
N TYR A 45 2.52 -12.52 21.88
CA TYR A 45 1.87 -11.26 21.54
C TYR A 45 0.60 -11.50 20.73
N ARG A 46 -0.49 -10.84 21.13
CA ARG A 46 -1.79 -10.92 20.48
C ARG A 46 -2.52 -9.59 20.58
N THR A 47 -3.09 -9.13 19.47
CA THR A 47 -3.89 -7.89 19.45
C THR A 47 -5.05 -7.99 18.46
N SER A 48 -6.15 -7.31 18.76
CA SER A 48 -7.35 -7.26 17.90
C SER A 48 -7.45 -5.90 17.24
N LEU A 49 -7.44 -5.90 15.90
CA LEU A 49 -7.44 -4.69 15.08
C LEU A 49 -8.67 -4.66 14.17
N GLU A 50 -9.15 -3.46 13.88
CA GLU A 50 -10.17 -3.23 12.85
C GLU A 50 -9.48 -2.80 11.56
N PHE A 51 -9.70 -3.55 10.49
CA PHE A 51 -9.12 -3.28 9.18
C PHE A 51 -10.20 -2.81 8.20
N LEU A 52 -9.93 -1.70 7.55
CA LEU A 52 -10.62 -1.31 6.31
C LEU A 52 -10.23 -2.28 5.19
N VAL A 53 -11.21 -2.83 4.49
CA VAL A 53 -11.01 -3.80 3.40
C VAL A 53 -11.05 -3.06 2.07
N VAL A 54 -9.92 -3.08 1.36
CA VAL A 54 -9.72 -2.37 0.08
C VAL A 54 -9.18 -3.33 -0.99
N PRO A 55 -9.39 -3.08 -2.29
CA PRO A 55 -8.86 -3.97 -3.34
C PRO A 55 -7.32 -4.02 -3.36
N LYS A 56 -6.66 -2.91 -3.05
CA LYS A 56 -5.21 -2.73 -3.10
C LYS A 56 -4.79 -1.66 -2.10
N ILE A 57 -3.69 -1.90 -1.39
CA ILE A 57 -3.09 -0.92 -0.45
C ILE A 57 -2.07 -0.04 -1.18
N THR A 58 -1.13 -0.66 -1.86
CA THR A 58 -0.07 0.00 -2.62
C THR A 58 0.37 -0.88 -3.79
N HIS A 59 1.28 -0.38 -4.63
CA HIS A 59 1.99 -1.19 -5.63
C HIS A 59 2.88 -2.25 -4.98
N PHE A 60 3.57 -3.05 -5.80
CA PHE A 60 4.49 -4.03 -5.24
C PHE A 60 5.62 -3.31 -4.54
N LEU A 61 5.95 -3.78 -3.34
CA LEU A 61 7.06 -3.31 -2.56
C LEU A 61 7.98 -4.49 -2.22
N PRO A 62 9.30 -4.29 -2.32
CA PRO A 62 9.95 -3.19 -3.04
C PRO A 62 9.60 -3.19 -4.53
N ILE A 63 9.86 -2.08 -5.23
CA ILE A 63 9.53 -1.96 -6.67
C ILE A 63 10.44 -2.89 -7.49
N VAL A 64 11.66 -3.08 -7.01
CA VAL A 64 12.68 -3.94 -7.59
C VAL A 64 13.27 -4.84 -6.54
N THR A 65 13.84 -5.95 -7.00
CA THR A 65 14.60 -6.84 -6.14
C THR A 65 15.88 -6.17 -5.67
N TYR A 66 16.15 -6.23 -4.36
CA TYR A 66 17.39 -5.75 -3.78
C TYR A 66 18.41 -6.88 -3.64
N ASN A 67 19.64 -6.61 -4.05
CA ASN A 67 20.76 -7.51 -3.79
C ASN A 67 21.15 -7.41 -2.31
N LEU A 68 21.17 -8.56 -1.62
CA LEU A 68 21.48 -8.68 -0.20
C LEU A 68 22.87 -9.28 0.08
N GLU A 69 23.74 -9.47 -0.93
CA GLU A 69 25.06 -10.11 -0.78
C GLU A 69 25.92 -9.47 0.33
N ASN A 70 25.82 -8.15 0.51
CA ASN A 70 26.57 -7.40 1.53
C ASN A 70 25.78 -7.16 2.82
N ALA A 71 24.57 -7.73 2.95
CA ALA A 71 23.71 -7.51 4.09
C ALA A 71 23.89 -8.59 5.18
N THR A 72 24.04 -8.16 6.43
CA THR A 72 23.90 -9.06 7.58
C THR A 72 22.43 -9.16 7.94
N ILE A 73 21.79 -10.27 7.57
CA ILE A 73 20.34 -10.47 7.74
C ILE A 73 20.08 -11.27 9.03
N PRO A 74 19.19 -10.82 9.92
CA PRO A 74 18.79 -11.60 11.09
C PRO A 74 17.92 -12.79 10.71
N GLY A 75 17.91 -13.84 11.53
CA GLY A 75 17.19 -15.08 11.22
C GLY A 75 15.65 -14.99 11.31
N ASN A 76 15.11 -14.10 12.14
CA ASN A 76 13.66 -14.00 12.38
C ASN A 76 13.07 -12.76 11.71
N LEU A 77 12.86 -12.79 10.40
CA LEU A 77 12.26 -11.67 9.65
C LEU A 77 10.72 -11.69 9.75
N ALA A 78 10.12 -10.52 9.91
CA ALA A 78 8.66 -10.37 9.84
C ALA A 78 8.13 -10.64 8.42
N ASP A 79 8.93 -10.35 7.40
CA ASP A 79 8.67 -10.69 5.99
C ASP A 79 9.94 -11.30 5.36
N PRO A 80 10.01 -12.63 5.19
CA PRO A 80 11.15 -13.27 4.53
C PRO A 80 11.36 -12.86 3.07
N GLN A 81 10.36 -12.26 2.42
CA GLN A 81 10.40 -11.84 1.02
C GLN A 81 10.57 -10.31 0.87
N PHE A 82 10.95 -9.60 1.94
CA PHE A 82 11.04 -8.13 1.98
C PHE A 82 11.94 -7.51 0.89
N SER A 83 12.87 -8.28 0.32
CA SER A 83 13.80 -7.80 -0.71
C SER A 83 13.32 -8.02 -2.14
N THR A 84 12.18 -8.67 -2.34
CA THR A 84 11.61 -8.98 -3.66
C THR A 84 10.24 -8.35 -3.83
N PRO A 85 9.87 -7.85 -5.03
CA PRO A 85 8.58 -7.21 -5.23
C PRO A 85 7.38 -8.07 -4.83
N GLY A 86 6.64 -7.60 -3.82
CA GLY A 86 5.50 -8.32 -3.26
C GLY A 86 4.28 -7.43 -3.02
N LYS A 87 3.11 -8.05 -2.94
CA LYS A 87 1.86 -7.36 -2.58
C LYS A 87 1.82 -7.11 -1.08
N ILE A 88 1.45 -5.90 -0.68
CA ILE A 88 1.10 -5.61 0.72
C ILE A 88 -0.33 -6.08 1.01
N ALA A 89 -0.48 -7.05 1.90
CA ALA A 89 -1.76 -7.59 2.31
C ALA A 89 -2.42 -6.80 3.45
N ILE A 90 -1.63 -6.35 4.41
CA ILE A 90 -2.09 -5.62 5.61
C ILE A 90 -1.28 -4.34 5.76
N LEU A 91 -1.98 -3.27 6.16
CA LEU A 91 -1.40 -2.03 6.65
C LEU A 91 -1.89 -1.84 8.08
N ILE A 92 -0.97 -1.77 9.03
CA ILE A 92 -1.27 -1.55 10.46
C ILE A 92 -1.10 -0.04 10.73
N GLY A 93 -2.13 0.56 11.34
CA GLY A 93 -2.10 1.98 11.68
C GLY A 93 -1.10 2.29 12.80
N ALA A 94 -0.67 3.55 12.87
CA ALA A 94 0.30 4.02 13.87
C ALA A 94 -0.15 3.84 15.33
N GLN A 95 -1.45 3.67 15.56
CA GLN A 95 -2.02 3.38 16.89
C GLN A 95 -1.42 2.14 17.57
N SER A 96 -0.91 1.18 16.80
CA SER A 96 -0.29 -0.04 17.33
C SER A 96 1.24 -0.01 17.24
N PHE A 97 1.82 1.11 16.81
CA PHE A 97 3.26 1.19 16.53
C PHE A 97 4.10 0.89 17.78
N PHE A 98 3.81 1.56 18.89
CA PHE A 98 4.59 1.42 20.13
C PHE A 98 4.36 0.07 20.83
N ASP A 99 3.25 -0.61 20.55
CA ASP A 99 3.00 -1.96 21.08
C ASP A 99 3.75 -3.05 20.28
N ILE A 100 4.09 -2.75 19.02
CA ILE A 100 4.69 -3.70 18.08
C ILE A 100 6.22 -3.60 18.05
N ILE A 101 6.76 -2.38 18.08
CA ILE A 101 8.20 -2.15 18.00
C ILE A 101 8.90 -2.51 19.31
N THR A 102 10.09 -3.12 19.24
CA THR A 102 10.92 -3.42 20.41
C THR A 102 12.19 -2.59 20.40
N ASP A 103 13.01 -2.69 21.45
CA ASP A 103 14.23 -1.90 21.65
C ASP A 103 15.44 -2.38 20.83
N ASP A 104 15.37 -3.58 20.27
CA ASP A 104 16.49 -4.20 19.58
C ASP A 104 16.61 -3.81 18.10
N GLN A 105 17.83 -3.52 17.66
CA GLN A 105 18.13 -3.04 16.31
C GLN A 105 19.47 -3.58 15.82
N ILE A 106 19.52 -4.05 14.58
CA ILE A 106 20.73 -4.51 13.91
C ILE A 106 21.00 -3.60 12.71
N ARG A 107 22.17 -2.97 12.68
CA ARG A 107 22.64 -2.20 11.53
C ARG A 107 23.53 -3.08 10.67
N SER A 108 23.25 -3.13 9.38
CA SER A 108 24.07 -3.82 8.38
C SER A 108 24.98 -2.81 7.69
N PRO A 109 26.26 -2.67 8.11
CA PRO A 109 27.09 -1.53 7.73
C PRO A 109 27.34 -1.40 6.23
N ASN A 110 27.46 -2.55 5.53
CA ASN A 110 27.85 -2.60 4.12
C ASN A 110 26.67 -2.53 3.15
N SER A 111 25.42 -2.53 3.64
CA SER A 111 24.22 -2.49 2.80
C SER A 111 23.37 -1.22 3.00
N GLY A 112 23.64 -0.42 4.03
CA GLY A 112 22.78 0.71 4.39
C GLY A 112 21.42 0.28 4.98
N LEU A 113 21.22 -1.01 5.20
CA LEU A 113 20.02 -1.55 5.83
C LEU A 113 20.13 -1.53 7.36
N MET A 114 18.99 -1.31 7.97
CA MET A 114 18.74 -1.39 9.40
C MET A 114 17.56 -2.34 9.61
N PHE A 115 17.74 -3.29 10.50
CA PHE A 115 16.70 -4.21 10.93
C PHE A 115 16.22 -3.78 12.31
N GLN A 116 14.95 -3.39 12.38
CA GLN A 116 14.29 -3.04 13.63
C GLN A 116 13.50 -4.24 14.11
N ASN A 117 13.75 -4.68 15.34
CA ASN A 117 13.01 -5.80 15.90
C ASN A 117 11.58 -5.35 16.27
N THR A 118 10.65 -6.30 16.14
CA THR A 118 9.24 -6.14 16.48
C THR A 118 8.74 -7.44 17.10
N VAL A 119 7.54 -7.41 17.71
CA VAL A 119 6.87 -8.61 18.22
C VAL A 119 6.59 -9.67 17.15
N PHE A 120 6.67 -9.32 15.86
CA PHE A 120 6.48 -10.22 14.71
C PHE A 120 7.78 -10.67 14.03
N GLY A 121 8.94 -10.20 14.50
CA GLY A 121 10.25 -10.39 13.86
C GLY A 121 10.83 -9.06 13.34
N TYR A 122 12.04 -9.13 12.79
CA TYR A 122 12.74 -7.95 12.29
C TYR A 122 12.09 -7.43 11.01
N VAL A 123 11.87 -6.11 10.96
CA VAL A 123 11.51 -5.36 9.76
C VAL A 123 12.73 -4.64 9.21
N ALA A 124 12.90 -4.63 7.89
CA ALA A 124 14.00 -3.93 7.24
C ALA A 124 13.61 -2.48 6.91
N SER A 125 14.55 -1.57 7.10
CA SER A 125 14.48 -0.17 6.66
C SER A 125 15.85 0.27 6.16
N GLY A 126 15.91 1.31 5.34
CA GLY A 126 17.18 1.83 4.83
C GLY A 126 17.02 2.51 3.48
N ALA A 127 18.00 3.33 3.15
CA ALA A 127 18.13 3.87 1.81
C ALA A 127 18.91 2.88 0.96
N VAL A 128 18.38 2.62 -0.22
CA VAL A 128 18.99 1.73 -1.21
C VAL A 128 19.15 2.52 -2.48
N ASN A 129 20.39 2.58 -2.99
CA ASN A 129 20.70 3.29 -4.22
C ASN A 129 19.98 2.60 -5.37
N SER A 130 18.89 3.19 -5.84
CA SER A 130 18.19 2.75 -7.03
C SER A 130 18.46 3.73 -8.16
N SER A 131 18.90 3.22 -9.31
CA SER A 131 19.05 3.99 -10.55
C SER A 131 17.71 4.25 -11.25
N ILE A 132 16.60 3.79 -10.66
CA ILE A 132 15.27 3.90 -11.26
C ILE A 132 14.63 5.22 -10.81
N PRO A 133 14.15 6.06 -11.74
CA PRO A 133 13.56 7.37 -11.43
C PRO A 133 12.13 7.26 -10.82
N VAL A 134 11.74 6.09 -10.33
CA VAL A 134 10.42 5.82 -9.75
C VAL A 134 10.60 5.54 -8.27
N GLN A 135 10.23 6.52 -7.45
CA GLN A 135 10.17 6.38 -6.00
C GLN A 135 8.71 6.27 -5.57
N TYR A 136 8.32 5.13 -5.02
CA TYR A 136 7.02 4.99 -4.36
C TYR A 136 7.21 5.33 -2.88
N CYS A 137 6.66 6.46 -2.46
CA CYS A 137 6.50 6.75 -1.05
C CYS A 137 5.41 5.82 -0.50
N GLY A 138 5.70 5.10 0.58
CA GLY A 138 4.75 4.22 1.30
C GLY A 138 3.65 4.98 2.05
N PHE A 139 3.22 6.12 1.52
CA PHE A 139 2.03 6.85 1.91
C PHE A 139 1.21 7.08 0.65
N ILE A 140 -0.08 6.72 0.71
CA ILE A 140 -1.02 6.68 -0.41
C ILE A 140 -0.71 7.76 -1.46
N SER A 141 -0.18 7.32 -2.60
CA SER A 141 -0.08 8.08 -3.84
C SER A 141 -0.63 7.20 -4.96
N GLN A 142 -1.77 7.59 -5.53
CA GLN A 142 -2.14 7.13 -6.86
C GLN A 142 -1.45 8.05 -7.86
N PHE A 143 -0.74 7.42 -8.80
CA PHE A 143 -0.46 8.00 -10.10
C PHE A 143 -1.83 8.20 -10.78
N GLN A 144 -2.26 9.43 -11.00
CA GLN A 144 -3.25 9.69 -12.05
C GLN A 144 -2.51 9.45 -13.36
N SER A 145 -2.91 8.45 -14.15
CA SER A 145 -2.43 8.39 -15.52
C SER A 145 -2.90 9.65 -16.23
N THR A 146 -2.00 10.25 -17.00
CA THR A 146 -2.26 11.40 -17.87
C THR A 146 -3.45 11.21 -18.82
N ASP A 147 -3.97 9.98 -18.96
CA ASP A 147 -5.14 9.64 -19.75
C ASP A 147 -6.43 10.34 -19.29
N ASP A 148 -6.66 10.55 -17.99
CA ASP A 148 -7.90 11.20 -17.54
C ASP A 148 -7.90 12.71 -17.85
N CYS A 149 -6.71 13.33 -17.85
CA CYS A 149 -6.55 14.74 -18.23
C CYS A 149 -6.66 14.89 -19.76
N LEU A 150 -6.02 13.99 -20.52
CA LEU A 150 -6.13 13.98 -21.97
C LEU A 150 -7.55 13.67 -22.45
N ARG A 151 -8.25 12.70 -21.84
CA ARG A 151 -9.64 12.38 -22.18
C ARG A 151 -10.55 13.59 -21.98
N LYS A 152 -10.44 14.27 -20.84
CA LYS A 152 -11.20 15.51 -20.57
C LYS A 152 -10.83 16.66 -21.49
N PHE A 153 -9.57 16.74 -21.93
CA PHE A 153 -9.13 17.72 -22.92
C PHE A 153 -9.78 17.46 -24.30
N TRP A 154 -9.76 16.21 -24.78
CA TRP A 154 -10.35 15.82 -26.06
C TRP A 154 -11.88 15.86 -26.08
N GLU A 155 -12.54 15.62 -24.93
CA GLU A 155 -14.00 15.78 -24.78
C GLU A 155 -14.45 17.25 -24.93
N VAL A 156 -13.57 18.23 -24.68
CA VAL A 156 -13.87 19.66 -24.79
C VAL A 156 -13.55 20.23 -26.18
N GLU A 157 -12.55 19.69 -26.89
CA GLU A 157 -12.23 20.10 -28.27
C GLU A 157 -13.14 19.48 -29.33
N THR A 158 -13.90 18.42 -29.00
CA THR A 158 -14.86 17.82 -29.94
C THR A 158 -16.18 18.59 -29.91
N ILE A 159 -16.22 19.76 -30.54
CA ILE A 159 -17.46 20.48 -30.83
C ILE A 159 -18.21 19.69 -31.90
N THR A 160 -19.32 19.05 -31.56
CA THR A 160 -20.31 18.59 -32.53
C THR A 160 -20.95 19.83 -33.14
N GLU A 161 -20.68 20.12 -34.42
CA GLU A 161 -21.39 21.18 -35.14
C GLU A 161 -22.90 20.85 -35.11
N PRO A 162 -23.77 21.75 -34.62
CA PRO A 162 -25.21 21.52 -34.67
C PRO A 162 -25.69 21.52 -36.13
N GLU A 163 -26.53 20.55 -36.45
CA GLU A 163 -27.22 20.42 -37.74
C GLU A 163 -27.78 21.78 -38.20
N LYS A 164 -27.37 22.22 -39.40
CA LYS A 164 -28.10 23.27 -40.10
C LYS A 164 -29.47 22.73 -40.51
N MET A 165 -30.47 22.91 -39.66
CA MET A 165 -31.86 22.90 -40.11
C MET A 165 -32.09 24.17 -40.92
N LEU A 166 -32.04 24.03 -42.25
CA LEU A 166 -32.50 25.07 -43.16
C LEU A 166 -34.03 25.08 -43.10
N ASN A 167 -34.58 26.00 -42.30
CA ASN A 167 -35.97 26.43 -42.44
C ASN A 167 -35.94 27.73 -43.26
N GLU A 168 -36.58 27.74 -44.42
CA GLU A 168 -37.09 28.98 -45.00
C GLU A 168 -38.58 28.82 -45.33
N GLU A 169 -39.34 29.78 -44.82
CA GLU A 169 -40.77 30.03 -45.01
C GLU A 169 -41.01 30.69 -46.39
N GLY A 170 -42.19 30.44 -47.00
CA GLY A 170 -42.69 31.19 -48.16
C GLY A 170 -43.48 30.38 -49.16
#